data_AF-A0A535VSL4-F1
#
_entry.id   AF-A0A535VSL4-F1
#
_cell.length_a   1.000
_cell.length_b   1.000
_cell.length_c   1.000
_cell.angle_alpha   90.00
_cell.angle_beta   90.00
_cell.angle_gamma   90.00
#
_symmetry.space_group_name_H-M   'P 1'
#
loop_
_entity.id
_entity.type
_entity.pdbx_description
1 polymer ?
#
loop_
_entity_poly.entity_id
_entity_poly.type
_entity_poly.pdbx_seq_one_letter_code
_entity_poly.pdbx_strand_id
1 'polypeptide(L)'
;MTDMRILVLVVLLGLTACGSAGASATRSSPSASASNATTPSGASPTTAINCSTTTSGALTVLARNLVYDVSDPVHPRLVCRGSNTQIQLAGRTSIAYVTAKNGKALVMQRELATGAETLAGNLPFDPRNGFATWTPDGLLEAYAADQNIHLWSGGADHVLYSIPPFFGGFESRWSSPRGIAAFSPNGTYLAFADPVDTSSQNLRIFSIGDRRQLLVVGIGYAQGGRWLPGDRFVWAGNSVMQWSPSGGAHSMRSDRWFDPVASADGNWLAATVVSSTSVPHVLVVTFDGTKSFSTQLGSSPSFVSATIFWYAEEKACGSTCAADPTLPDGVLRAFDVLSGKDALVQFAAGEQPVASG
;
A
#
# COMPACT_ATOMS: atom_id res chain seq x y z
N MET A 1 48.00 -12.82 -30.26
CA MET A 1 48.28 -12.01 -29.06
C MET A 1 47.14 -12.28 -28.09
N THR A 2 47.21 -13.35 -27.29
CA THR A 2 47.73 -13.35 -25.89
C THR A 2 47.11 -12.20 -25.09
N ASP A 3 46.37 -12.38 -24.00
CA ASP A 3 46.64 -13.30 -22.90
C ASP A 3 45.45 -13.40 -21.92
N MET A 4 45.49 -14.47 -21.14
CA MET A 4 44.56 -14.94 -20.10
C MET A 4 45.11 -14.61 -18.71
N ARG A 5 44.30 -14.08 -17.76
CA ARG A 5 44.52 -14.10 -16.28
C ARG A 5 43.14 -13.93 -15.59
N ILE A 6 42.53 -14.90 -14.90
CA ILE A 6 42.83 -15.54 -13.60
C ILE A 6 43.22 -14.54 -12.50
N LEU A 7 42.33 -14.39 -11.51
CA LEU A 7 42.70 -14.43 -10.09
C LEU A 7 41.57 -15.05 -9.27
N VAL A 8 41.82 -16.24 -8.75
CA VAL A 8 41.03 -16.95 -7.73
C VAL A 8 41.70 -16.65 -6.40
N LEU A 9 40.95 -16.21 -5.38
CA LEU A 9 41.43 -16.14 -4.01
C LEU A 9 40.68 -17.17 -3.16
N VAL A 10 41.41 -18.22 -2.77
CA VAL A 10 41.05 -19.20 -1.75
C VAL A 10 41.67 -18.74 -0.44
N VAL A 11 40.88 -18.63 0.63
CA VAL A 11 41.40 -18.60 2.01
C VAL A 11 40.69 -19.69 2.82
N LEU A 12 41.46 -20.73 3.12
CA LEU A 12 41.17 -21.81 4.06
C LEU A 12 42.07 -21.61 5.29
N LEU A 13 41.49 -21.67 6.48
CA LEU A 13 42.11 -21.91 7.81
C LEU A 13 40.94 -21.93 8.80
N GLY A 14 40.68 -22.90 9.69
CA GLY A 14 41.28 -24.16 10.09
C GLY A 14 40.46 -24.63 11.32
N LEU A 15 40.13 -25.92 11.38
CA LEU A 15 39.28 -26.56 12.41
C LEU A 15 40.07 -27.00 13.66
N THR A 16 39.33 -27.42 14.70
CA THR A 16 39.64 -28.26 15.89
C THR A 16 39.76 -27.52 17.24
N ALA A 17 39.31 -28.02 18.40
CA ALA A 17 38.38 -29.09 18.81
C ALA A 17 38.05 -28.94 20.34
N CYS A 18 37.10 -29.75 20.82
CA CYS A 18 36.45 -29.84 22.13
C CYS A 18 37.29 -29.79 23.43
N GLY A 19 36.63 -29.45 24.56
CA GLY A 19 37.02 -29.90 25.90
C GLY A 19 36.33 -29.14 27.06
N SER A 20 35.72 -29.86 27.98
CA SER A 20 34.67 -29.43 28.92
C SER A 20 35.09 -29.29 30.40
N ALA A 21 34.33 -28.42 31.11
CA ALA A 21 33.96 -28.42 32.54
C ALA A 21 35.00 -28.18 33.66
N GLY A 22 34.67 -27.22 34.54
CA GLY A 22 35.26 -27.04 35.87
C GLY A 22 34.60 -25.85 36.59
N ALA A 23 33.71 -26.14 37.55
CA ALA A 23 33.00 -25.15 38.36
C ALA A 23 33.90 -24.54 39.46
N SER A 24 33.73 -23.25 39.73
CA SER A 24 33.91 -22.69 41.07
C SER A 24 33.11 -21.41 41.22
N ALA A 25 32.17 -21.46 42.16
CA ALA A 25 31.35 -20.35 42.58
C ALA A 25 32.17 -19.40 43.46
N THR A 26 32.18 -18.11 43.11
CA THR A 26 32.53 -17.04 44.04
C THR A 26 31.44 -15.97 44.00
N ARG A 27 30.80 -15.82 45.16
CA ARG A 27 29.71 -14.92 45.47
C ARG A 27 30.31 -13.53 45.75
N SER A 28 29.96 -12.54 44.95
CA SER A 28 30.31 -11.13 45.17
C SER A 28 29.06 -10.28 44.96
N SER A 29 28.46 -9.81 46.06
CA SER A 29 27.48 -8.72 46.03
C SER A 29 28.16 -7.43 45.57
N PRO A 30 27.46 -6.60 44.77
CA PRO A 30 27.46 -5.18 45.07
C PRO A 30 26.04 -4.63 45.14
N SER A 31 25.97 -3.58 45.95
CA SER A 31 24.80 -2.88 46.44
C SER A 31 23.90 -2.30 45.36
N ALA A 32 22.61 -2.22 45.71
CA ALA A 32 21.61 -1.43 45.03
C ALA A 32 22.05 0.02 44.87
N SER A 33 22.05 0.49 43.63
CA SER A 33 21.88 1.90 43.28
C SER A 33 20.70 1.96 42.33
N ALA A 34 19.61 2.56 42.80
CA ALA A 34 18.42 2.82 42.01
C ALA A 34 18.77 3.75 40.84
N SER A 35 18.89 3.19 39.64
CA SER A 35 18.77 3.94 38.41
C SER A 35 17.30 3.94 38.03
N ASN A 36 16.68 5.12 38.08
CA ASN A 36 15.36 5.38 37.54
C ASN A 36 15.35 5.00 36.05
N ALA A 37 14.94 3.77 35.75
CA ALA A 37 14.46 3.42 34.43
C ALA A 37 13.09 4.09 34.28
N THR A 38 13.07 5.33 33.80
CA THR A 38 11.90 5.84 33.10
C THR A 38 11.70 4.95 31.88
N THR A 39 10.88 3.91 32.05
CA THR A 39 10.14 3.32 30.93
C THR A 39 9.52 4.48 30.17
N PRO A 40 9.75 4.63 28.85
CA PRO A 40 8.89 5.46 28.05
C PRO A 40 7.51 4.80 28.10
N SER A 41 6.66 5.26 29.01
CA SER A 41 5.22 5.13 28.86
C SER A 41 4.82 6.07 27.73
N GLY A 42 5.24 5.74 26.50
CA GLY A 42 4.65 6.29 25.31
C GLY A 42 3.23 5.73 25.27
N ALA A 43 2.26 6.52 25.73
CA ALA A 43 0.86 6.25 25.45
C ALA A 43 0.79 6.02 23.93
N SER A 44 0.36 4.82 23.52
CA SER A 44 0.18 4.55 22.10
C SER A 44 -0.82 5.57 21.56
N PRO A 45 -0.53 6.23 20.43
CA PRO A 45 -1.42 7.25 19.92
C PRO A 45 -2.79 6.60 19.66
N THR A 46 -3.82 7.08 20.36
CA THR A 46 -5.16 6.50 20.31
C THR A 46 -5.70 6.65 18.89
N THR A 47 -6.17 5.55 18.30
CA THR A 47 -6.93 5.60 17.05
C THR A 47 -8.14 6.52 17.25
N ALA A 48 -8.33 7.46 16.32
CA ALA A 48 -9.50 8.33 16.31
C ALA A 48 -10.15 8.31 14.93
N ILE A 49 -11.47 8.16 14.90
CA ILE A 49 -12.30 8.30 13.70
C ILE A 49 -13.39 9.32 14.02
N ASN A 50 -13.32 10.47 13.35
CA ASN A 50 -14.33 11.51 13.45
C ASN A 50 -15.10 11.54 12.14
N CYS A 51 -16.39 11.21 12.19
CA CYS A 51 -17.27 11.23 11.03
C CYS A 51 -18.44 12.19 11.25
N SER A 52 -18.88 12.85 10.19
CA SER A 52 -20.19 13.49 10.14
C SER A 52 -21.27 12.44 9.89
N THR A 53 -22.48 12.65 10.42
CA THR A 53 -23.63 11.74 10.24
C THR A 53 -24.42 12.04 8.96
N THR A 54 -24.08 13.13 8.25
CA THR A 54 -24.66 13.50 6.97
C THR A 54 -23.81 12.94 5.84
N THR A 55 -24.27 11.84 5.23
CA THR A 55 -23.73 11.33 3.97
C THR A 55 -24.83 11.36 2.92
N SER A 56 -24.52 11.85 1.71
CA SER A 56 -25.55 12.12 0.69
C SER A 56 -25.35 11.42 -0.64
N GLY A 57 -24.13 10.91 -0.95
CA GLY A 57 -23.94 10.24 -2.23
C GLY A 57 -22.67 9.41 -2.38
N ALA A 58 -21.84 9.75 -3.38
CA ALA A 58 -20.71 8.94 -3.81
C ALA A 58 -19.51 9.12 -2.87
N LEU A 59 -19.00 8.03 -2.28
CA LEU A 59 -17.87 8.09 -1.34
C LEU A 59 -16.55 7.66 -1.99
N THR A 60 -15.47 8.32 -1.60
CA THR A 60 -14.10 7.88 -1.92
C THR A 60 -13.21 7.98 -0.69
N VAL A 61 -12.15 7.15 -0.67
CA VAL A 61 -11.10 7.21 0.36
C VAL A 61 -9.85 7.81 -0.24
N LEU A 62 -9.37 8.89 0.35
CA LEU A 62 -8.12 9.56 -0.02
C LEU A 62 -7.07 9.34 1.08
N ALA A 63 -5.82 9.10 0.70
CA ALA A 63 -4.69 8.88 1.61
C ALA A 63 -4.91 7.78 2.67
N ARG A 64 -5.86 6.86 2.44
CA ARG A 64 -6.27 5.77 3.34
C ARG A 64 -6.82 6.21 4.69
N ASN A 65 -7.00 7.49 4.98
CA ASN A 65 -7.50 7.97 6.28
C ASN A 65 -8.52 9.11 6.17
N LEU A 66 -8.83 9.57 4.96
CA LEU A 66 -9.86 10.58 4.71
C LEU A 66 -10.95 9.97 3.85
N VAL A 67 -12.21 10.21 4.21
CA VAL A 67 -13.38 9.81 3.43
C VAL A 67 -14.07 11.08 2.97
N TYR A 68 -14.29 11.22 1.67
CA TYR A 68 -15.02 12.34 1.09
C TYR A 68 -16.30 11.87 0.42
N ASP A 69 -17.36 12.66 0.54
CA ASP A 69 -18.48 12.67 -0.40
C ASP A 69 -18.05 13.48 -1.63
N VAL A 70 -18.02 12.80 -2.77
CA VAL A 70 -17.58 13.29 -4.08
C VAL A 70 -18.73 13.33 -5.07
N SER A 71 -19.96 13.50 -4.59
CA SER A 71 -21.12 13.76 -5.45
C SER A 71 -20.92 15.02 -6.32
N ASP A 72 -20.18 16.01 -5.80
CA ASP A 72 -19.50 17.03 -6.60
C ASP A 72 -17.98 16.84 -6.46
N PRO A 73 -17.30 16.23 -7.44
CA PRO A 73 -15.85 16.01 -7.41
C PRO A 73 -15.01 17.29 -7.36
N VAL A 74 -15.58 18.46 -7.68
CA VAL A 74 -14.88 19.76 -7.61
C VAL A 74 -15.05 20.40 -6.24
N HIS A 75 -16.16 20.13 -5.54
CA HIS A 75 -16.44 20.62 -4.19
C HIS A 75 -16.73 19.46 -3.21
N PRO A 76 -15.75 18.59 -2.95
CA PRO A 76 -15.96 17.44 -2.08
C PRO A 76 -16.23 17.87 -0.65
N ARG A 77 -16.95 17.00 0.08
CA ARG A 77 -17.25 17.18 1.50
C ARG A 77 -16.56 16.13 2.34
N LEU A 78 -15.80 16.55 3.35
CA LEU A 78 -15.17 15.62 4.28
C LEU A 78 -16.23 14.90 5.12
N VAL A 79 -16.30 13.59 4.98
CA VAL A 79 -17.23 12.72 5.74
C VAL A 79 -16.55 12.17 6.97
N CYS A 80 -15.35 11.59 6.83
CA CYS A 80 -14.60 11.04 7.95
C CYS A 80 -13.12 11.43 7.88
N ARG A 81 -12.55 11.68 9.06
CA ARG A 81 -11.12 11.85 9.27
C ARG A 81 -10.61 10.84 10.29
N GLY A 82 -9.67 10.02 9.87
CA GLY A 82 -8.97 9.07 10.70
C GLY A 82 -7.59 9.58 11.15
N SER A 83 -7.19 9.19 12.36
CA SER A 83 -5.83 9.40 12.89
C SER A 83 -5.30 8.09 13.46
N ASN A 84 -4.06 7.75 13.12
CA ASN A 84 -3.39 6.49 13.52
C ASN A 84 -4.23 5.25 13.15
N THR A 85 -4.75 5.24 11.92
CA THR A 85 -5.65 4.22 11.39
C THR A 85 -5.63 4.23 9.87
N GLN A 86 -6.14 3.15 9.27
CA GLN A 86 -6.42 3.05 7.86
C GLN A 86 -7.90 2.72 7.69
N ILE A 87 -8.54 3.39 6.72
CA ILE A 87 -9.95 3.31 6.38
C ILE A 87 -10.08 2.67 4.99
N GLN A 88 -11.06 1.79 4.84
CA GLN A 88 -11.54 1.27 3.57
C GLN A 88 -13.05 1.47 3.47
N LEU A 89 -13.58 1.56 2.25
CA LEU A 89 -15.02 1.45 2.06
C LEU A 89 -15.45 0.00 2.27
N ALA A 90 -16.42 -0.22 3.16
CA ALA A 90 -17.04 -1.53 3.38
C ALA A 90 -18.37 -1.67 2.63
N GLY A 91 -18.81 -0.61 1.97
CA GLY A 91 -20.05 -0.51 1.22
C GLY A 91 -20.32 0.94 0.84
N ARG A 92 -21.55 1.23 0.41
CA ARG A 92 -21.97 2.61 0.08
C ARG A 92 -22.23 3.48 1.30
N THR A 93 -22.56 2.87 2.45
CA THR A 93 -22.99 3.58 3.67
C THR A 93 -22.15 3.19 4.88
N SER A 94 -21.06 2.46 4.69
CA SER A 94 -20.22 1.99 5.78
C SER A 94 -18.75 2.01 5.43
N ILE A 95 -17.93 2.26 6.43
CA ILE A 95 -16.48 2.16 6.34
C ILE A 95 -15.99 1.04 7.26
N ALA A 96 -14.84 0.47 6.92
CA ALA A 96 -14.05 -0.35 7.82
C ALA A 96 -12.78 0.41 8.18
N TYR A 97 -12.34 0.33 9.43
CA TYR A 97 -11.08 0.92 9.86
C TYR A 97 -10.38 0.04 10.90
N VAL A 98 -9.08 0.24 11.05
CA VAL A 98 -8.28 -0.54 12.00
C VAL A 98 -7.95 0.27 13.24
N THR A 99 -8.18 -0.31 14.41
CA THR A 99 -7.65 0.17 15.69
C THR A 99 -6.77 -0.91 16.32
N ALA A 100 -6.07 -0.60 17.41
CA ALA A 100 -5.21 -1.54 18.10
C ALA A 100 -5.66 -1.71 19.56
N LYS A 101 -5.71 -2.97 20.03
CA LYS A 101 -5.92 -3.29 21.44
C LYS A 101 -5.00 -4.45 21.83
N ASN A 102 -4.24 -4.27 22.90
CA ASN A 102 -3.30 -5.29 23.41
C ASN A 102 -2.33 -5.84 22.34
N GLY A 103 -1.82 -4.96 21.47
CA GLY A 103 -0.88 -5.33 20.39
C GLY A 103 -1.53 -6.06 19.21
N LYS A 104 -2.86 -6.14 19.15
CA LYS A 104 -3.62 -6.76 18.06
C LYS A 104 -4.45 -5.73 17.32
N ALA A 105 -4.58 -5.89 16.00
CA ALA A 105 -5.44 -5.12 15.14
C ALA A 105 -6.89 -5.55 15.35
N LEU A 106 -7.77 -4.57 15.52
CA LEU A 106 -9.21 -4.76 15.50
C LEU A 106 -9.74 -4.06 14.25
N VAL A 107 -10.43 -4.81 13.40
CA VAL A 107 -11.18 -4.25 12.28
C VAL A 107 -12.55 -3.87 12.81
N MET A 108 -12.84 -2.58 12.78
CA MET A 108 -14.13 -2.02 13.16
C MET A 108 -14.88 -1.65 11.90
N GLN A 109 -16.16 -2.00 11.83
CA GLN A 109 -17.07 -1.50 10.79
C GLN A 109 -17.96 -0.43 11.40
N ARG A 110 -18.07 0.72 10.72
CA ARG A 110 -18.90 1.85 11.11
C ARG A 110 -19.93 2.15 10.05
N GLU A 111 -21.19 2.19 10.45
CA GLU A 111 -22.27 2.70 9.63
C GLU A 111 -22.30 4.24 9.73
N LEU A 112 -22.33 4.91 8.58
CA LEU A 112 -22.07 6.35 8.50
C LEU A 112 -23.26 7.21 8.95
N ALA A 113 -24.51 6.78 8.73
CA ALA A 113 -25.68 7.58 9.07
C ALA A 113 -25.97 7.62 10.58
N THR A 114 -25.80 6.50 11.25
CA THR A 114 -26.08 6.28 12.68
C THR A 114 -24.82 6.42 13.54
N GLY A 115 -23.63 6.26 12.95
CA GLY A 115 -22.38 6.16 13.69
C GLY A 115 -22.24 4.85 14.47
N ALA A 116 -23.12 3.87 14.27
CA ALA A 116 -23.03 2.58 14.93
C ALA A 116 -21.75 1.85 14.51
N GLU A 117 -21.02 1.36 15.50
CA GLU A 117 -19.77 0.62 15.30
C GLU A 117 -19.94 -0.84 15.73
N THR A 118 -19.37 -1.74 14.95
CA THR A 118 -19.35 -3.18 15.23
C THR A 118 -17.93 -3.70 15.05
N LEU A 119 -17.54 -4.66 15.88
CA LEU A 119 -16.29 -5.39 15.69
C LEU A 119 -16.49 -6.38 14.54
N ALA A 120 -15.77 -6.17 13.45
CA ALA A 120 -15.79 -7.04 12.28
C ALA A 120 -14.71 -8.14 12.38
N GLY A 121 -13.53 -7.80 12.90
CA GLY A 121 -12.42 -8.76 13.01
C GLY A 121 -11.46 -8.46 14.15
N ASN A 122 -10.83 -9.52 14.68
CA ASN A 122 -9.73 -9.44 15.64
C ASN A 122 -8.54 -10.20 15.05
N LEU A 123 -7.57 -9.43 14.59
CA LEU A 123 -6.49 -9.85 13.74
C LEU A 123 -5.20 -9.98 14.55
N PRO A 124 -4.39 -11.03 14.32
CA PRO A 124 -3.18 -11.29 15.12
C PRO A 124 -2.08 -10.22 14.93
N PHE A 125 -2.19 -9.39 13.90
CA PHE A 125 -1.21 -8.39 13.51
C PHE A 125 -1.23 -7.12 14.37
N ASP A 126 -0.08 -6.48 14.60
CA ASP A 126 -0.02 -5.11 15.13
C ASP A 126 -0.05 -4.11 13.96
N PRO A 127 -1.06 -3.22 13.85
CA PRO A 127 -1.20 -2.32 12.71
C PRO A 127 -0.04 -1.31 12.56
N ARG A 128 0.81 -1.18 13.60
CA ARG A 128 2.02 -0.36 13.56
C ARG A 128 3.17 -1.04 12.80
N ASN A 129 3.15 -2.37 12.72
CA ASN A 129 4.29 -3.16 12.27
C ASN A 129 4.03 -3.83 10.92
N GLY A 130 4.27 -3.11 9.80
CA GLY A 130 4.58 -3.79 8.53
C GLY A 130 3.48 -3.80 7.45
N PHE A 131 3.46 -4.88 6.68
CA PHE A 131 2.90 -4.97 5.34
C PHE A 131 1.69 -5.92 5.38
N ALA A 132 0.50 -5.36 5.57
CA ALA A 132 -0.74 -6.12 5.76
C ALA A 132 -1.91 -5.54 4.96
N THR A 133 -2.89 -6.39 4.70
CA THR A 133 -4.15 -6.05 4.03
C THR A 133 -5.25 -6.93 4.60
N TRP A 134 -6.49 -6.44 4.58
CA TRP A 134 -7.64 -7.15 5.15
C TRP A 134 -8.88 -6.87 4.30
N THR A 135 -9.84 -7.79 4.35
CA THR A 135 -11.16 -7.57 3.78
C THR A 135 -11.98 -6.65 4.67
N PRO A 136 -12.91 -5.84 4.12
CA PRO A 136 -13.70 -4.91 4.92
C PRO A 136 -14.57 -5.57 6.00
N ASP A 137 -14.93 -6.85 5.83
CA ASP A 137 -15.68 -7.65 6.80
C ASP A 137 -14.80 -8.23 7.94
N GLY A 138 -13.48 -8.00 7.89
CA GLY A 138 -12.54 -8.48 8.90
C GLY A 138 -12.38 -10.00 8.97
N LEU A 139 -12.92 -10.75 8.00
CA LEU A 139 -12.85 -12.21 7.96
C LEU A 139 -11.52 -12.74 7.43
N LEU A 140 -10.85 -11.96 6.58
CA LEU A 140 -9.56 -12.28 6.01
C LEU A 140 -8.54 -11.18 6.32
N GLU A 141 -7.34 -11.61 6.64
CA GLU A 141 -6.16 -10.76 6.68
C GLU A 141 -4.99 -11.48 6.05
N ALA A 142 -4.18 -10.75 5.29
CA ALA A 142 -2.90 -11.21 4.83
C ALA A 142 -1.80 -10.25 5.28
N TYR A 143 -0.71 -10.78 5.79
CA TYR A 143 0.41 -9.99 6.31
C TYR A 143 1.74 -10.70 6.09
N ALA A 144 2.82 -9.92 6.02
CA ALA A 144 4.18 -10.46 6.06
C ALA A 144 4.74 -10.39 7.49
N ALA A 145 5.15 -11.54 8.04
CA ALA A 145 5.81 -11.65 9.34
C ALA A 145 6.72 -12.88 9.39
N ASP A 146 7.80 -12.83 10.17
CA ASP A 146 8.71 -13.95 10.40
C ASP A 146 9.20 -14.63 9.11
N GLN A 147 9.51 -13.83 8.08
CA GLN A 147 9.88 -14.31 6.73
C GLN A 147 8.81 -15.19 6.07
N ASN A 148 7.54 -14.97 6.38
CA ASN A 148 6.42 -15.66 5.77
C ASN A 148 5.31 -14.66 5.37
N ILE A 149 4.58 -15.01 4.32
CA ILE A 149 3.28 -14.42 4.01
C ILE A 149 2.23 -15.30 4.67
N HIS A 150 1.47 -14.70 5.56
CA HIS A 150 0.42 -15.32 6.33
C HIS A 150 -0.95 -14.95 5.80
N LEU A 151 -1.91 -15.84 5.99
CA LEU A 151 -3.34 -15.63 5.78
C LEU A 151 -4.06 -16.04 7.06
N TRP A 152 -4.61 -15.05 7.75
CA TRP A 152 -5.59 -15.28 8.79
C TRP A 152 -6.96 -15.51 8.15
N SER A 153 -7.54 -16.68 8.37
CA SER A 153 -8.88 -17.02 7.87
C SER A 153 -9.56 -18.01 8.80
N GLY A 154 -10.85 -17.82 9.08
CA GLY A 154 -11.62 -18.75 9.91
C GLY A 154 -11.09 -18.92 11.34
N GLY A 155 -10.41 -17.91 11.88
CA GLY A 155 -9.82 -17.93 13.23
C GLY A 155 -8.49 -18.69 13.35
N ALA A 156 -7.88 -19.06 12.23
CA ALA A 156 -6.59 -19.72 12.18
C ALA A 156 -5.61 -18.95 11.29
N ASP A 157 -4.34 -19.04 11.65
CA ASP A 157 -3.23 -18.52 10.86
C ASP A 157 -2.71 -19.59 9.90
N HIS A 158 -2.42 -19.19 8.67
CA HIS A 158 -1.95 -20.07 7.61
C HIS A 158 -0.78 -19.45 6.88
N VAL A 159 0.36 -20.14 6.85
CA VAL A 159 1.47 -19.76 5.98
C VAL A 159 1.11 -20.07 4.54
N LEU A 160 1.02 -19.03 3.70
CA LEU A 160 0.83 -19.18 2.26
C LEU A 160 2.16 -19.36 1.53
N TYR A 161 3.22 -18.71 2.03
CA TYR A 161 4.53 -18.71 1.38
C TYR A 161 5.64 -18.30 2.35
N SER A 162 6.82 -18.92 2.23
CA SER A 162 8.03 -18.52 2.95
C SER A 162 8.91 -17.63 2.08
N ILE A 163 9.17 -16.42 2.56
CA ILE A 163 9.95 -15.39 1.90
C ILE A 163 11.43 -15.70 2.13
N PRO A 164 12.29 -15.65 1.09
CA PRO A 164 13.73 -15.72 1.28
C PRO A 164 14.22 -14.62 2.24
N PRO A 165 15.31 -14.85 3.01
CA PRO A 165 15.88 -13.83 3.88
C PRO A 165 16.20 -12.55 3.08
N PHE A 166 15.78 -11.39 3.59
CA PHE A 166 16.06 -10.10 2.96
C PHE A 166 16.47 -9.05 4.00
N PHE A 167 17.18 -8.02 3.54
CA PHE A 167 17.54 -6.85 4.33
C PHE A 167 17.17 -5.58 3.54
N GLY A 168 16.21 -4.81 4.07
CA GLY A 168 15.89 -3.46 3.61
C GLY A 168 15.02 -3.36 2.36
N GLY A 169 14.46 -2.16 2.17
CA GLY A 169 13.76 -1.70 0.98
C GLY A 169 13.91 -0.19 0.86
N PHE A 170 13.90 0.34 -0.36
CA PHE A 170 13.86 1.79 -0.58
C PHE A 170 12.43 2.21 -0.89
N GLU A 171 11.90 3.11 -0.07
CA GLU A 171 10.71 3.90 -0.36
C GLU A 171 11.08 4.87 -1.49
N SER A 172 10.41 4.76 -2.64
CA SER A 172 10.45 5.82 -3.65
C SER A 172 9.22 6.68 -3.41
N ARG A 173 9.34 7.99 -3.62
CA ARG A 173 8.20 8.92 -3.55
C ARG A 173 7.00 8.48 -4.39
N TRP A 174 7.27 7.80 -5.50
CA TRP A 174 6.27 7.37 -6.47
C TRP A 174 5.76 5.95 -6.24
N SER A 175 6.47 5.15 -5.45
CA SER A 175 6.09 3.77 -5.27
C SER A 175 5.19 3.63 -4.07
N SER A 176 4.27 2.65 -4.11
CA SER A 176 3.52 2.29 -2.94
C SER A 176 4.49 1.98 -1.79
N PRO A 177 4.49 2.75 -0.68
CA PRO A 177 5.49 2.62 0.39
C PRO A 177 5.41 1.26 1.08
N ARG A 178 4.36 0.48 0.81
CA ARG A 178 4.14 -0.88 1.31
C ARG A 178 3.76 -1.83 0.17
N GLY A 179 4.39 -1.68 -0.99
CA GLY A 179 4.28 -2.55 -2.17
C GLY A 179 2.86 -3.03 -2.50
N ILE A 180 2.71 -4.25 -3.02
CA ILE A 180 1.40 -4.82 -3.40
C ILE A 180 0.94 -5.77 -2.30
N ALA A 181 -0.17 -5.45 -1.64
CA ALA A 181 -0.92 -6.36 -0.77
C ALA A 181 -2.41 -6.01 -0.85
N ALA A 182 -3.18 -6.79 -1.61
CA ALA A 182 -4.59 -6.51 -1.83
C ALA A 182 -5.42 -7.77 -2.07
N PHE A 183 -6.55 -7.88 -1.38
CA PHE A 183 -7.59 -8.84 -1.71
C PHE A 183 -8.39 -8.38 -2.93
N SER A 184 -8.86 -9.33 -3.75
CA SER A 184 -9.87 -9.06 -4.75
C SER A 184 -11.16 -8.56 -4.07
N PRO A 185 -12.03 -7.81 -4.77
CA PRO A 185 -13.22 -7.22 -4.15
C PRO A 185 -14.17 -8.25 -3.49
N ASN A 186 -14.16 -9.49 -3.98
CA ASN A 186 -14.92 -10.61 -3.44
C ASN A 186 -14.13 -11.49 -2.44
N GLY A 187 -12.90 -11.12 -2.07
CA GLY A 187 -12.05 -11.88 -1.15
C GLY A 187 -11.56 -13.24 -1.68
N THR A 188 -11.83 -13.57 -2.95
CA THR A 188 -11.48 -14.89 -3.51
C THR A 188 -9.99 -15.02 -3.83
N TYR A 189 -9.33 -13.91 -4.13
CA TYR A 189 -7.92 -13.87 -4.49
C TYR A 189 -7.15 -12.87 -3.64
N LEU A 190 -5.85 -13.11 -3.47
CA LEU A 190 -4.92 -12.20 -2.85
C LEU A 190 -3.75 -11.95 -3.80
N ALA A 191 -3.46 -10.69 -4.09
CA ALA A 191 -2.24 -10.27 -4.77
C ALA A 191 -1.25 -9.75 -3.72
N PHE A 192 -0.03 -10.28 -3.75
CA PHE A 192 1.03 -9.93 -2.79
C PHE A 192 2.38 -9.84 -3.51
N ALA A 193 3.11 -8.74 -3.33
CA ALA A 193 4.49 -8.62 -3.77
C ALA A 193 5.44 -9.03 -2.64
N ASP A 194 6.44 -9.84 -2.97
CA ASP A 194 7.48 -10.26 -2.05
C ASP A 194 8.14 -9.01 -1.42
N PRO A 195 8.24 -8.91 -0.08
CA PRO A 195 8.93 -7.81 0.57
C PRO A 195 10.44 -8.07 0.52
N VAL A 196 11.00 -8.40 -0.64
CA VAL A 196 12.43 -8.65 -0.85
C VAL A 196 13.11 -7.41 -1.44
N ASP A 197 14.41 -7.50 -1.71
CA ASP A 197 15.17 -6.41 -2.34
C ASP A 197 14.47 -5.84 -3.58
N THR A 198 14.67 -4.55 -3.79
CA THR A 198 13.99 -3.72 -4.79
C THR A 198 14.24 -4.14 -6.25
N SER A 199 15.15 -5.07 -6.50
CA SER A 199 15.52 -5.54 -7.84
C SER A 199 14.96 -6.91 -8.20
N SER A 200 14.49 -7.67 -7.21
CA SER A 200 14.16 -9.10 -7.37
C SER A 200 12.77 -9.46 -6.83
N GLN A 201 11.87 -8.48 -6.71
CA GLN A 201 10.53 -8.74 -6.20
C GLN A 201 9.74 -9.61 -7.17
N ASN A 202 9.00 -10.57 -6.62
CA ASN A 202 7.96 -11.28 -7.36
C ASN A 202 6.60 -10.76 -6.94
N LEU A 203 5.71 -10.65 -7.92
CA LEU A 203 4.27 -10.62 -7.65
C LEU A 203 3.77 -12.06 -7.55
N ARG A 204 2.93 -12.31 -6.55
CA ARG A 204 2.20 -13.56 -6.38
C ARG A 204 0.70 -13.30 -6.35
N ILE A 205 -0.05 -14.22 -6.92
CA ILE A 205 -1.51 -14.26 -6.78
C ILE A 205 -1.89 -15.61 -6.20
N PHE A 206 -2.67 -15.60 -5.13
CA PHE A 206 -3.17 -16.78 -4.44
C PHE A 206 -4.69 -16.90 -4.61
N SER A 207 -5.19 -18.12 -4.80
CA SER A 207 -6.58 -18.50 -4.52
C SER A 207 -6.72 -18.70 -3.02
N ILE A 208 -7.65 -18.00 -2.40
CA ILE A 208 -7.90 -18.08 -0.95
C ILE A 208 -8.63 -19.38 -0.59
N GLY A 209 -9.66 -19.73 -1.36
CA GLY A 209 -10.44 -20.96 -1.12
C GLY A 209 -9.60 -22.23 -1.26
N ASP A 210 -8.76 -22.29 -2.30
CA ASP A 210 -7.90 -23.45 -2.57
C ASP A 210 -6.55 -23.39 -1.83
N ARG A 211 -6.23 -22.23 -1.21
CA ARG A 211 -4.95 -21.93 -0.57
C ARG A 211 -3.75 -22.22 -1.48
N ARG A 212 -3.90 -21.89 -2.76
CA ARG A 212 -2.93 -22.24 -3.81
C ARG A 212 -2.40 -20.99 -4.50
N GLN A 213 -1.09 -20.97 -4.72
CA GLN A 213 -0.47 -19.98 -5.60
C GLN A 213 -0.88 -20.23 -7.06
N LEU A 214 -1.47 -19.22 -7.69
CA LEU A 214 -1.91 -19.23 -9.10
C LEU A 214 -0.88 -18.60 -10.02
N LEU A 215 -0.17 -17.58 -9.55
CA LEU A 215 0.83 -16.84 -10.31
C LEU A 215 2.06 -16.57 -9.43
N VAL A 216 3.24 -16.67 -10.04
CA VAL A 216 4.47 -16.02 -9.58
C VAL A 216 5.19 -15.44 -10.78
N VAL A 217 5.53 -14.17 -10.71
CA VAL A 217 6.24 -13.48 -11.79
C VAL A 217 7.21 -12.47 -11.21
N GLY A 218 8.44 -12.45 -11.70
CA GLY A 218 9.42 -11.42 -11.36
C GLY A 218 8.97 -10.08 -11.93
N ILE A 219 8.84 -9.08 -11.05
CA ILE A 219 8.41 -7.72 -11.42
C ILE A 219 9.52 -6.70 -11.28
N GLY A 220 10.68 -7.13 -10.76
CA GLY A 220 11.81 -6.26 -10.43
C GLY A 220 11.48 -5.43 -9.20
N TYR A 221 10.80 -4.31 -9.44
CA TYR A 221 10.37 -3.37 -8.41
C TYR A 221 8.85 -3.21 -8.45
N ALA A 222 8.15 -3.48 -7.34
CA ALA A 222 6.71 -3.23 -7.24
C ALA A 222 6.41 -1.73 -7.25
N GLN A 223 5.78 -1.25 -8.32
CA GLN A 223 5.32 0.13 -8.45
C GLN A 223 3.82 0.27 -8.17
N GLY A 224 3.24 -0.68 -7.43
CA GLY A 224 1.82 -0.70 -7.09
C GLY A 224 0.98 -1.62 -7.99
N GLY A 225 -0.25 -1.88 -7.54
CA GLY A 225 -1.19 -2.76 -8.23
C GLY A 225 -2.60 -2.64 -7.65
N ARG A 226 -3.59 -2.95 -8.48
CA ARG A 226 -5.00 -2.72 -8.17
C ARG A 226 -5.87 -3.83 -8.77
N TRP A 227 -6.84 -4.27 -7.97
CA TRP A 227 -7.93 -5.10 -8.47
C TRP A 227 -8.96 -4.25 -9.21
N LEU A 228 -9.41 -4.79 -10.35
CA LEU A 228 -10.46 -4.26 -11.21
C LEU A 228 -11.74 -5.10 -11.06
N PRO A 229 -12.88 -4.59 -11.55
CA PRO A 229 -14.08 -5.41 -11.70
C PRO A 229 -13.82 -6.71 -12.49
N GLY A 230 -14.45 -7.80 -12.06
CA GLY A 230 -14.35 -9.11 -12.69
C GLY A 230 -13.09 -9.89 -12.34
N ASP A 231 -12.54 -9.72 -11.14
CA ASP A 231 -11.36 -10.43 -10.61
C ASP A 231 -10.11 -10.29 -11.49
N ARG A 232 -9.98 -9.14 -12.16
CA ARG A 232 -8.77 -8.80 -12.90
C ARG A 232 -7.83 -8.01 -12.00
N PHE A 233 -6.54 -8.28 -12.09
CA PHE A 233 -5.52 -7.57 -11.34
C PHE A 233 -4.55 -6.89 -12.30
N VAL A 234 -4.34 -5.59 -12.15
CA VAL A 234 -3.33 -4.83 -12.87
C VAL A 234 -2.21 -4.46 -11.93
N TRP A 235 -0.97 -4.58 -12.37
CA TRP A 235 0.19 -4.12 -11.62
C TRP A 235 1.20 -3.40 -12.51
N ALA A 236 1.98 -2.55 -11.86
CA ALA A 236 3.10 -1.87 -12.45
C ALA A 236 4.41 -2.40 -11.85
N GLY A 237 5.36 -2.71 -12.73
CA GLY A 237 6.76 -2.99 -12.40
C GLY A 237 7.65 -2.39 -13.46
N ASN A 238 8.40 -3.23 -14.18
CA ASN A 238 9.11 -2.81 -15.40
C ASN A 238 8.16 -2.46 -16.56
N SER A 239 6.95 -3.03 -16.53
CA SER A 239 5.89 -2.85 -17.52
C SER A 239 4.54 -2.86 -16.80
N VAL A 240 3.48 -2.49 -17.52
CA VAL A 240 2.10 -2.62 -17.03
C VAL A 240 1.56 -3.96 -17.49
N MET A 241 1.14 -4.76 -16.53
CA MET A 241 0.68 -6.12 -16.78
C MET A 241 -0.72 -6.31 -16.18
N GLN A 242 -1.45 -7.27 -16.73
CA GLN A 242 -2.72 -7.72 -16.18
C GLN A 242 -2.70 -9.23 -15.94
N TRP A 243 -3.45 -9.66 -14.94
CA TRP A 243 -3.82 -11.05 -14.70
C TRP A 243 -5.34 -11.19 -14.57
N SER A 244 -5.86 -12.33 -15.00
CA SER A 244 -7.23 -12.78 -14.70
C SER A 244 -7.24 -14.31 -14.53
N PRO A 245 -8.23 -14.88 -13.81
CA PRO A 245 -8.33 -16.32 -13.62
C PRO A 245 -8.40 -17.11 -14.93
N SER A 246 -9.12 -16.60 -15.93
CA SER A 246 -9.32 -17.28 -17.22
C SER A 246 -8.23 -16.98 -18.26
N GLY A 247 -7.63 -15.79 -18.21
CA GLY A 247 -6.67 -15.33 -19.22
C GLY A 247 -5.21 -15.40 -18.80
N GLY A 248 -4.92 -15.64 -17.52
CA GLY A 248 -3.56 -15.60 -16.99
C GLY A 248 -2.92 -14.21 -17.10
N ALA A 249 -1.60 -14.15 -16.95
CA ALA A 249 -0.82 -12.92 -17.00
C ALA A 249 -0.46 -12.51 -18.43
N HIS A 250 -0.63 -11.24 -18.79
CA HIS A 250 -0.23 -10.69 -20.09
C HIS A 250 0.20 -9.23 -19.98
N SER A 251 1.04 -8.79 -20.91
CA SER A 251 1.47 -7.40 -21.01
C SER A 251 0.33 -6.54 -21.54
N MET A 252 0.08 -5.42 -20.86
CA MET A 252 -0.80 -4.37 -21.37
C MET A 252 0.02 -3.29 -22.06
N ARG A 253 1.13 -2.88 -21.43
CA ARG A 253 1.96 -1.77 -21.91
C ARG A 253 3.41 -1.90 -21.42
N SER A 254 4.34 -1.25 -22.12
CA SER A 254 5.78 -1.31 -21.83
C SER A 254 6.33 -0.10 -21.06
N ASP A 255 5.52 0.95 -20.89
CA ASP A 255 5.89 2.14 -20.13
C ASP A 255 5.87 1.86 -18.62
N ARG A 256 6.77 2.52 -17.89
CA ARG A 256 6.91 2.36 -16.45
C ARG A 256 5.89 3.24 -15.74
N TRP A 257 5.00 2.61 -14.98
CA TRP A 257 3.93 3.25 -14.24
C TRP A 257 4.21 3.21 -12.74
N PHE A 258 3.57 4.12 -12.02
CA PHE A 258 3.63 4.25 -10.58
C PHE A 258 2.22 4.41 -10.00
N ASP A 259 1.89 3.56 -9.03
CA ASP A 259 0.61 3.39 -8.35
C ASP A 259 -0.59 3.44 -9.31
N PRO A 260 -0.76 2.42 -10.17
CA PRO A 260 -1.90 2.35 -11.08
C PRO A 260 -3.22 2.34 -10.31
N VAL A 261 -4.14 3.20 -10.75
CA VAL A 261 -5.52 3.27 -10.27
C VAL A 261 -6.49 3.02 -11.41
N ALA A 262 -7.72 2.66 -11.04
CA ALA A 262 -8.77 2.36 -11.99
C ALA A 262 -10.08 3.04 -11.62
N SER A 263 -10.81 3.42 -12.66
CA SER A 263 -12.21 3.83 -12.58
C SER A 263 -13.09 2.68 -12.07
N ALA A 264 -14.18 3.02 -11.40
CA ALA A 264 -15.08 2.03 -10.79
C ALA A 264 -15.77 1.11 -11.81
N ASP A 265 -15.97 1.59 -13.05
CA ASP A 265 -16.50 0.80 -14.16
C ASP A 265 -15.43 -0.02 -14.88
N GLY A 266 -14.15 0.17 -14.55
CA GLY A 266 -13.02 -0.55 -15.13
C GLY A 266 -12.69 -0.15 -16.56
N ASN A 267 -13.22 0.97 -17.06
CA ASN A 267 -12.99 1.44 -18.44
C ASN A 267 -11.71 2.25 -18.58
N TRP A 268 -11.26 2.88 -17.50
CA TRP A 268 -10.10 3.75 -17.45
C TRP A 268 -9.09 3.31 -16.40
N LEU A 269 -7.81 3.40 -16.77
CA LEU A 269 -6.67 3.27 -15.88
C LEU A 269 -5.90 4.59 -15.88
N ALA A 270 -5.32 4.94 -14.75
CA ALA A 270 -4.41 6.07 -14.62
C ALA A 270 -3.22 5.69 -13.74
N ALA A 271 -2.08 6.33 -13.98
CA ALA A 271 -0.89 6.20 -13.15
C ALA A 271 -0.03 7.44 -13.23
N THR A 272 0.87 7.58 -12.27
CA THR A 272 1.98 8.52 -12.44
C THR A 272 3.03 7.89 -13.35
N VAL A 273 3.51 8.66 -14.31
CA VAL A 273 4.61 8.29 -15.21
C VAL A 273 5.69 9.35 -15.07
N VAL A 274 6.93 8.89 -14.95
CA VAL A 274 8.09 9.76 -14.81
C VAL A 274 8.87 9.73 -16.12
N SER A 275 9.06 10.89 -16.74
CA SER A 275 9.84 11.01 -17.97
C SER A 275 11.33 10.67 -17.74
N SER A 276 12.09 10.55 -18.82
CA SER A 276 13.55 10.39 -18.75
C SER A 276 14.28 11.55 -18.06
N THR A 277 13.63 12.72 -17.93
CA THR A 277 14.13 13.88 -17.19
C THR A 277 13.58 13.96 -15.77
N SER A 278 13.04 12.85 -15.25
CA SER A 278 12.43 12.75 -13.92
C SER A 278 11.23 13.67 -13.70
N VAL A 279 10.53 14.06 -14.76
CA VAL A 279 9.35 14.93 -14.70
C VAL A 279 8.07 14.08 -14.61
N PRO A 280 7.31 14.15 -13.50
CA PRO A 280 6.09 13.37 -13.32
C PRO A 280 4.91 14.00 -14.08
N HIS A 281 4.09 13.14 -14.67
CA HIS A 281 2.75 13.47 -15.16
C HIS A 281 1.82 12.30 -14.91
N VAL A 282 0.50 12.57 -14.88
CA VAL A 282 -0.49 11.50 -14.89
C VAL A 282 -0.75 11.09 -16.33
N LEU A 283 -0.57 9.81 -16.63
CA LEU A 283 -1.04 9.19 -17.86
C LEU A 283 -2.37 8.49 -17.57
N VAL A 284 -3.36 8.73 -18.41
CA VAL A 284 -4.67 8.09 -18.35
C VAL A 284 -4.92 7.39 -19.67
N VAL A 285 -5.42 6.17 -19.61
CA VAL A 285 -5.69 5.33 -20.77
C VAL A 285 -7.02 4.62 -20.63
N THR A 286 -7.69 4.38 -21.76
CA THR A 286 -8.75 3.37 -21.77
C THR A 286 -8.13 2.00 -21.55
N PHE A 287 -8.90 1.10 -20.93
CA PHE A 287 -8.45 -0.24 -20.59
C PHE A 287 -7.97 -1.03 -21.84
N ASP A 288 -8.61 -0.83 -22.99
CA ASP A 288 -8.22 -1.41 -24.28
C ASP A 288 -6.99 -0.73 -24.94
N GLY A 289 -6.47 0.34 -24.33
CA GLY A 289 -5.34 1.12 -24.82
C GLY A 289 -5.63 2.00 -26.05
N THR A 290 -6.88 2.07 -26.53
CA THR A 290 -7.24 2.81 -27.75
C THR A 290 -7.20 4.33 -27.59
N LYS A 291 -7.39 4.83 -26.35
CA LYS A 291 -7.30 6.26 -26.03
C LYS A 291 -6.33 6.47 -24.90
N SER A 292 -5.57 7.55 -24.99
CA SER A 292 -4.69 8.00 -23.92
C SER A 292 -4.58 9.51 -23.91
N PHE A 293 -4.39 10.08 -22.73
CA PHE A 293 -3.99 11.47 -22.57
C PHE A 293 -3.11 11.62 -21.33
N SER A 294 -2.32 12.68 -21.31
CA SER A 294 -1.44 13.00 -20.20
C SER A 294 -1.78 14.37 -19.65
N THR A 295 -1.67 14.54 -18.33
CA THR A 295 -1.66 15.86 -17.71
C THR A 295 -0.35 16.58 -18.03
N GLN A 296 -0.25 17.85 -17.62
CA GLN A 296 1.05 18.48 -17.40
C GLN A 296 1.73 17.87 -16.15
N LEU A 297 2.49 18.67 -15.40
CA LEU A 297 3.03 18.29 -14.10
C LEU A 297 1.91 17.80 -13.17
N GLY A 298 2.00 16.54 -12.77
CA GLY A 298 1.00 15.95 -11.88
C GLY A 298 1.37 14.54 -11.43
N SER A 299 0.81 14.13 -10.31
CA SER A 299 1.07 12.82 -9.72
C SER A 299 -0.11 12.29 -8.90
N SER A 300 0.03 11.05 -8.41
CA SER A 300 -0.87 10.43 -7.43
C SER A 300 -2.35 10.41 -7.85
N PRO A 301 -2.68 9.90 -9.05
CA PRO A 301 -4.06 9.89 -9.52
C PRO A 301 -4.95 9.00 -8.64
N SER A 302 -6.22 9.36 -8.52
CA SER A 302 -7.25 8.54 -7.87
C SER A 302 -8.61 8.79 -8.50
N PHE A 303 -9.26 7.75 -9.02
CA PHE A 303 -10.62 7.90 -9.54
C PHE A 303 -11.62 8.14 -8.40
N VAL A 304 -12.42 9.19 -8.55
CA VAL A 304 -13.50 9.56 -7.61
C VAL A 304 -14.89 9.34 -8.22
N SER A 305 -14.96 9.12 -9.52
CA SER A 305 -16.12 8.58 -10.23
C SER A 305 -15.69 7.65 -11.36
N ALA A 306 -16.63 7.21 -12.20
CA ALA A 306 -16.31 6.43 -13.40
C ALA A 306 -15.47 7.22 -14.43
N THR A 307 -15.58 8.55 -14.44
CA THR A 307 -14.97 9.41 -15.48
C THR A 307 -14.11 10.53 -14.91
N ILE A 308 -14.18 10.80 -13.61
CA ILE A 308 -13.42 11.87 -12.98
C ILE A 308 -12.38 11.25 -12.06
N PHE A 309 -11.13 11.67 -12.23
CA PHE A 309 -10.06 11.38 -11.29
C PHE A 309 -9.50 12.67 -10.69
N TRP A 310 -9.04 12.54 -9.46
CA TRP A 310 -8.22 13.54 -8.80
C TRP A 310 -6.74 13.26 -9.03
N TYR A 311 -5.94 14.31 -9.11
CA TYR A 311 -4.48 14.20 -9.08
C TYR A 311 -3.87 15.41 -8.37
N ALA A 312 -2.69 15.21 -7.78
CA ALA A 312 -1.92 16.28 -7.18
C ALA A 312 -1.16 17.06 -8.27
N GLU A 313 -1.30 18.38 -8.27
CA GLU A 313 -0.46 19.22 -9.12
C GLU A 313 0.98 19.23 -8.58
N GLU A 314 1.92 19.23 -9.51
CA GLU A 314 3.35 19.21 -9.24
C GLU A 314 3.95 20.53 -9.71
N LYS A 315 4.95 21.03 -8.99
CA LYS A 315 5.75 22.18 -9.43
C LYS A 315 7.21 21.80 -9.52
N ALA A 316 7.94 22.48 -10.40
CA ALA A 316 9.39 22.41 -10.42
C ALA A 316 9.94 22.76 -9.04
N CYS A 317 10.86 21.94 -8.54
CA CYS A 317 11.48 22.25 -7.28
C CYS A 317 12.61 23.28 -7.44
N GLY A 318 12.68 24.22 -6.49
CA GLY A 318 13.84 25.08 -6.28
C GLY A 318 14.97 24.34 -5.54
N SER A 319 15.77 25.07 -4.76
CA SER A 319 16.93 24.54 -4.03
C SER A 319 16.60 23.64 -2.82
N THR A 320 15.32 23.42 -2.51
CA THR A 320 14.88 22.80 -1.25
C THR A 320 14.43 21.34 -1.36
N CYS A 321 14.31 20.78 -2.56
CA CYS A 321 14.08 19.34 -2.73
C CYS A 321 15.41 18.67 -2.99
N ALA A 322 15.66 17.55 -2.31
CA ALA A 322 16.92 16.81 -2.39
C ALA A 322 17.24 16.34 -3.82
N ALA A 323 16.93 15.09 -4.17
CA ALA A 323 17.22 14.52 -5.49
C ALA A 323 16.05 14.66 -6.48
N ASP A 324 14.88 15.13 -6.02
CA ASP A 324 13.66 15.20 -6.84
C ASP A 324 13.53 16.55 -7.56
N PRO A 325 13.28 16.57 -8.88
CA PRO A 325 13.17 17.81 -9.65
C PRO A 325 11.82 18.52 -9.48
N THR A 326 10.86 17.90 -8.79
CA THR A 326 9.49 18.42 -8.57
C THR A 326 9.02 18.16 -7.14
N LEU A 327 7.96 18.83 -6.69
CA LEU A 327 7.22 18.51 -5.46
C LEU A 327 5.72 18.80 -5.64
N PRO A 328 4.81 18.16 -4.87
CA PRO A 328 3.41 18.52 -4.89
C PRO A 328 3.28 19.96 -4.37
N ASP A 329 2.50 20.79 -5.05
CA ASP A 329 2.34 22.20 -4.66
C ASP A 329 1.21 22.43 -3.63
N GLY A 330 0.49 21.37 -3.27
CA GLY A 330 -0.66 21.39 -2.37
C GLY A 330 -2.01 21.56 -3.09
N VAL A 331 -2.01 21.69 -4.42
CA VAL A 331 -3.21 21.78 -5.24
C VAL A 331 -3.65 20.39 -5.69
N LEU A 332 -4.95 20.15 -5.58
CA LEU A 332 -5.60 18.96 -6.12
C LEU A 332 -6.49 19.37 -7.29
N ARG A 333 -6.44 18.62 -8.38
CA ARG A 333 -7.24 18.86 -9.59
C ARG A 333 -8.17 17.71 -9.87
N ALA A 334 -9.36 18.01 -10.38
CA ALA A 334 -10.32 17.06 -10.89
C ALA A 334 -10.35 17.14 -12.41
N PHE A 335 -10.05 16.01 -13.06
CA PHE A 335 -10.06 15.89 -14.51
C PHE A 335 -11.14 14.91 -14.96
N ASP A 336 -12.00 15.34 -15.88
CA ASP A 336 -13.01 14.50 -16.53
C ASP A 336 -12.45 13.92 -17.85
N VAL A 337 -12.28 12.60 -17.88
CA VAL A 337 -11.71 11.85 -19.02
C VAL A 337 -12.58 11.90 -20.28
N LEU A 338 -13.87 12.18 -20.16
CA LEU A 338 -14.80 12.26 -21.29
C LEU A 338 -14.84 13.65 -21.89
N SER A 339 -14.90 14.69 -21.05
CA SER A 339 -15.00 16.07 -21.53
C SER A 339 -13.65 16.76 -21.71
N GLY A 340 -12.56 16.19 -21.16
CA GLY A 340 -11.25 16.83 -21.10
C GLY A 340 -11.20 18.05 -20.20
N LYS A 341 -12.18 18.22 -19.31
CA LYS A 341 -12.26 19.39 -18.42
C LYS A 341 -11.39 19.15 -17.20
N ASP A 342 -10.55 20.13 -16.91
CA ASP A 342 -9.67 20.15 -15.74
C ASP A 342 -10.08 21.32 -14.83
N ALA A 343 -10.30 21.03 -13.55
CA ALA A 343 -10.75 22.02 -12.57
C ALA A 343 -10.00 21.86 -11.24
N LEU A 344 -9.78 22.99 -10.57
CA LEU A 344 -9.29 23.02 -9.18
C LEU A 344 -10.32 22.38 -8.25
N VAL A 345 -9.89 21.42 -7.42
CA VAL A 345 -10.72 20.91 -6.32
C VAL A 345 -10.71 21.94 -5.19
N GLN A 346 -11.89 22.40 -4.81
CA GLN A 346 -12.11 23.41 -3.79
C GLN A 346 -12.72 22.77 -2.54
N PHE A 347 -11.87 22.53 -1.55
CA PHE A 347 -12.30 22.07 -0.24
C PHE A 347 -12.92 23.21 0.56
N ALA A 348 -13.93 22.91 1.38
CA ALA A 348 -14.35 23.83 2.42
C ALA A 348 -13.23 24.02 3.46
N ALA A 349 -13.27 25.13 4.20
CA ALA A 349 -12.25 25.44 5.19
C ALA A 349 -12.12 24.33 6.25
N GLY A 350 -10.91 23.77 6.40
CA GLY A 350 -10.62 22.69 7.36
C GLY A 350 -10.86 21.28 6.81
N GLU A 351 -11.42 21.17 5.60
CA GLU A 351 -11.67 19.89 4.95
C GLU A 351 -10.54 19.45 4.03
N GLN A 352 -9.53 20.28 3.77
CA GLN A 352 -8.42 19.93 2.89
C GLN A 352 -7.61 18.72 3.42
N PRO A 353 -7.01 17.92 2.51
CA PRO A 353 -5.99 16.95 2.87
C PRO A 353 -4.81 17.73 3.45
N VAL A 354 -4.51 17.51 4.72
CA VAL A 354 -3.31 18.06 5.34
C VAL A 354 -2.22 17.03 5.09
N ALA A 355 -1.04 17.46 4.62
CA ALA A 355 0.11 16.58 4.56
C ALA A 355 0.31 15.99 5.96
N SER A 356 0.06 14.69 6.11
CA SER A 356 0.55 13.95 7.26
C SER A 356 2.07 14.02 7.17
N GLY A 357 2.66 14.77 8.10
CA GLY A 357 4.10 14.99 8.19
C GLY A 357 4.88 13.70 8.38
#